data_AF-W1N101-F1
#
_entry.id   AF-W1N101-F1
#
_cell.length_a   1.000
_cell.length_b   1.000
_cell.length_c   1.000
_cell.angle_alpha   90.00
_cell.angle_beta   90.00
_cell.angle_gamma   90.00
#
_symmetry.space_group_name_H-M   'P 1'
#
loop_
_entity.id
_entity.type
_entity.pdbx_description
1 polymer ?
#
loop_
_entity_poly.entity_id
_entity_poly.type
_entity_poly.pdbx_seq_one_letter_code
_entity_poly.pdbx_strand_id
1 'polypeptide(L)' 'MPKSALGKALHYLAGQWERLTRFLEDGLIPLDNNPEENAIRPFVVGRKNWLFS' A
#
# COMPACT_ATOMS: atom_id res chain seq x y z
N MET A 1 -6.44 12.74 -19.75
CA MET A 1 -5.59 12.78 -18.55
C MET A 1 -4.13 12.61 -18.95
N PRO A 2 -3.16 13.29 -18.31
CA PRO A 2 -1.76 13.24 -18.71
C PRO A 2 -1.22 11.80 -18.61
N LYS A 3 -0.60 11.30 -19.69
CA LYS A 3 -0.08 9.92 -19.79
C LYS A 3 1.22 9.69 -19.00
N SER A 4 1.71 10.70 -18.28
CA SER A 4 2.94 10.61 -17.48
C SER A 4 2.77 9.65 -16.30
N ALA A 5 3.87 9.06 -15.82
CA ALA A 5 3.86 8.20 -14.64
C ALA A 5 3.27 8.92 -13.41
N LEU A 6 3.61 10.20 -13.24
CA LEU A 6 3.05 11.05 -12.19
C LEU A 6 1.53 11.25 -12.35
N GLY A 7 1.06 11.50 -13.58
CA GLY A 7 -0.37 11.65 -13.85
C GLY A 7 -1.17 10.38 -13.51
N LYS A 8 -0.61 9.20 -13.80
CA LYS A 8 -1.19 7.91 -13.41
C LYS A 8 -1.22 7.74 -11.89
N ALA A 9 -0.12 8.08 -11.21
CA ALA A 9 -0.03 7.99 -9.76
C ALA A 9 -1.05 8.90 -9.06
N LEU A 10 -1.20 10.15 -9.52
CA LEU A 10 -2.18 11.09 -8.98
C LEU A 10 -3.63 10.64 -9.23
N HIS A 11 -3.91 10.09 -10.41
CA HIS A 11 -5.23 9.53 -10.70
C HIS A 11 -5.56 8.33 -9.81
N TYR A 12 -4.59 7.43 -9.62
CA TYR A 12 -4.74 6.29 -8.70
C TYR A 12 -4.96 6.77 -7.26
N LEU A 13 -4.15 7.73 -6.79
CA LEU A 13 -4.29 8.34 -5.46
C LEU A 13 -5.70 8.91 -5.26
N ALA A 14 -6.20 9.69 -6.22
CA ALA A 14 -7.53 10.28 -6.15
C ALA A 14 -8.63 9.21 -6.01
N GLY A 15 -8.50 8.08 -6.71
CA GLY A 15 -9.43 6.96 -6.59
C GLY A 15 -9.33 6.17 -5.29
N GLN A 16 -8.26 6.34 -4.51
CA GLN A 16 -8.07 5.69 -3.21
C GLN A 16 -8.33 6.62 -2.01
N TRP A 17 -8.63 7.91 -2.26
CA TRP A 17 -8.68 8.93 -1.22
C TRP A 17 -9.63 8.58 -0.07
N GLU A 18 -10.84 8.12 -0.36
CA GLU A 18 -11.84 7.71 0.64
C GLU A 18 -11.30 6.63 1.60
N ARG A 19 -10.55 5.66 1.07
CA ARG A 19 -9.95 4.59 1.88
C ARG A 19 -8.80 5.11 2.74
N LEU A 20 -8.01 6.03 2.19
CA LEU A 20 -6.85 6.62 2.87
C LEU A 20 -7.26 7.53 4.03
N THR A 21 -8.45 8.15 3.98
CA THR A 21 -8.93 9.06 5.02
C THR A 21 -9.84 8.41 6.06
N ARG A 22 -10.20 7.13 5.89
CA ARG A 22 -11.22 6.45 6.71
C ARG A 22 -10.87 6.37 8.20
N PHE A 23 -9.58 6.37 8.54
CA PHE A 23 -9.12 6.41 9.93
C PHE A 23 -9.53 7.70 10.67
N LEU A 24 -9.87 8.77 9.94
CA LEU A 24 -10.38 10.02 10.53
C LEU A 24 -11.82 9.87 11.05
N GLU A 25 -12.57 8.90 10.53
CA GLU A 25 -13.98 8.67 10.84
C GLU A 25 -14.16 7.55 11.88
N ASP A 26 -13.24 6.57 11.90
CA ASP A 26 -13.27 5.43 12.80
C ASP A 26 -11.92 5.23 13.50
N GLY A 27 -11.88 5.49 14.80
CA GLY A 27 -10.69 5.35 15.63
C GLY A 27 -10.23 3.92 15.88
N LEU A 28 -11.00 2.90 15.44
CA LEU A 28 -10.55 1.51 15.44
C LEU A 28 -9.66 1.20 14.24
N ILE A 29 -9.68 2.03 13.20
CA ILE A 29 -8.84 1.86 12.02
C ILE A 29 -7.47 2.49 12.32
N PRO A 30 -6.38 1.70 12.28
CA PRO A 30 -5.05 2.24 12.46
C PRO A 30 -4.68 3.26 11.37
N LEU A 31 -3.90 4.27 11.75
CA LEU A 31 -3.39 5.28 10.81
C LEU A 31 -2.44 4.67 9.76
N ASP A 32 -1.69 3.64 10.15
CA ASP A 32 -0.71 2.96 9.31
C ASP A 32 -1.08 1.49 9.07
N ASN A 33 -0.49 0.92 8.02
CA ASN A 33 -0.62 -0.48 7.61
C ASN A 33 0.61 -1.30 8.02
N ASN A 34 1.37 -0.86 9.02
CA ASN A 34 2.62 -1.51 9.41
C ASN A 34 2.44 -2.99 9.83
N PRO A 35 1.35 -3.40 10.51
CA PRO A 35 1.08 -4.81 10.78
C PRO A 35 0.97 -5.65 9.50
N GLU A 36 0.24 -5.16 8.50
CA GLU A 36 0.03 -5.82 7.21
C GLU A 36 1.32 -5.89 6.40
N GLU A 37 2.11 -4.81 6.38
CA GLU A 37 3.42 -4.80 5.73
C GLU A 37 4.38 -5.80 6.37
N ASN A 38 4.38 -5.88 7.70
CA ASN A 38 5.17 -6.86 8.43
C ASN A 38 4.68 -8.29 8.20
N ALA A 39 3.38 -8.51 7.98
CA ALA A 39 2.84 -9.83 7.64
C ALA A 39 3.28 -10.28 6.23
N ILE A 40 3.40 -9.36 5.27
CA ILE A 40 3.82 -9.66 3.88
C ILE A 40 5.35 -9.74 3.76
N ARG A 41 6.09 -9.01 4.60
CA ARG A 41 7.57 -8.90 4.54
C ARG A 41 8.30 -10.26 4.51
N PRO A 42 7.97 -11.28 5.34
CA PRO A 42 8.63 -12.59 5.29
C PRO A 42 8.53 -13.26 3.92
N PHE A 43 7.39 -13.13 3.24
CA PHE A 43 7.20 -13.72 1.91
C PHE A 43 8.07 -13.02 0.85
N VAL A 44 8.09 -11.68 0.87
CA VAL A 44 8.86 -10.88 -0.10
C VAL A 44 10.36 -11.10 0.08
N VAL A 45 10.84 -11.11 1.33
CA VAL A 45 12.26 -11.34 1.64
C VAL A 45 12.64 -12.80 1.36
N GLY A 46 11.81 -13.76 1.75
CA GLY A 46 12.04 -15.18 1.53
C GLY A 46 12.15 -15.56 0.05
N ARG A 47 11.34 -14.94 -0.82
CA ARG A 47 11.36 -15.16 -2.27
C ARG A 47 12.73 -14.89 -2.92
N LYS A 48 13.52 -13.95 -2.37
CA LYS A 48 14.89 -13.68 -2.85
C LYS A 48 15.87 -14.80 -2.49
N ASN A 49 15.61 -15.53 -1.40
CA ASN A 49 16.43 -16.64 -0.92
C ASN A 49 16.02 -17.99 -1.53
N TRP A 50 14.78 -18.12 -2.03
CA TRP A 50 14.27 -19.36 -2.64
C TRP A 50 14.71 -19.60 -4.09
N LEU A 51 15.37 -18.63 -4.73
CA LEU A 51 15.89 -18.76 -6.10
C LEU A 51 17.24 -19.53 -6.17
N PHE A 52 17.77 -19.97 -5.02
CA PHE A 52 19.00 -20.77 -4.91
C PHE A 52 18.85 -22.05 -4.06
N SER A 53 17.62 -22.53 -3.84
CA SER A 53 17.36 -23.88 -3.30
C SER A 53 16.92 -24.84 -4.39
#